data_AF-A0A7V4M091-F1
#
_entry.id   AF-A0A7V4M091-F1
#
_cell.length_a   1.000
_cell.length_b   1.000
_cell.length_c   1.000
_cell.angle_alpha   90.00
_cell.angle_beta   90.00
_cell.angle_gamma   90.00
#
_symmetry.space_group_name_H-M   'P 1'
#
loop_
_entity.id
_entity.type
_entity.pdbx_description
1 polymer ?
#
loop_
_entity_poly.entity_id
_entity_poly.type
_entity_poly.pdbx_seq_one_letter_code
_entity_poly.pdbx_strand_id
1 'polypeptide(L)'
;MFIRASVHACEITPTGSVLLAGYPGVRRVSTGVLDPLLVSAVHLRGGSGGIILLSLDVYALDPAIAARIRSKVSEATGTREKCVFVGATRNHSGPVCYRPMSLFNDVSCAG
;
A
#
# COMPACT_ATOMS: atom_id res chain seq x y z
N MET A 1 15.96 -5.42 29.20
CA MET A 1 16.02 -5.49 27.73
C MET A 1 15.08 -4.42 27.19
N PHE A 2 15.56 -3.50 26.34
CA PHE A 2 14.76 -2.39 25.82
C PHE A 2 14.38 -2.62 24.36
N ILE A 3 13.19 -2.16 23.97
CA ILE A 3 12.77 -2.04 22.58
C ILE A 3 12.97 -0.60 22.14
N ARG A 4 13.59 -0.42 20.97
CA ARG A 4 13.66 0.88 20.29
C ARG A 4 12.58 0.91 19.21
N ALA A 5 11.92 2.05 19.09
CA ALA A 5 10.91 2.30 18.07
C ALA A 5 11.34 3.47 17.20
N SER A 6 11.08 3.37 15.90
CA SER A 6 11.19 4.48 14.96
C SER A 6 9.91 4.53 14.13
N VAL A 7 9.42 5.74 13.88
CA VAL A 7 8.19 6.00 13.12
C VAL A 7 8.50 6.92 11.95
N HIS A 8 7.86 6.69 10.82
CA HIS A 8 8.02 7.51 9.63
C HIS A 8 6.71 7.54 8.85
N ALA A 9 6.38 8.67 8.23
CA ALA A 9 5.32 8.78 7.23
C ALA A 9 5.87 9.38 5.94
N CYS A 10 5.48 8.86 4.79
CA CYS A 10 5.89 9.37 3.48
C CYS A 10 4.67 9.48 2.58
N GLU A 11 4.57 10.57 1.82
CA GLU A 11 3.51 10.76 0.85
C GLU A 11 3.71 9.86 -0.38
N ILE A 12 2.63 9.22 -0.80
CA ILE A 12 2.55 8.31 -1.95
C ILE A 12 1.46 8.73 -2.94
N THR A 13 0.94 9.95 -2.82
CA THR A 13 -0.09 10.51 -3.71
C THR A 13 0.40 10.51 -5.17
N PRO A 14 -0.32 9.86 -6.10
CA PRO A 14 0.01 9.94 -7.52
C PRO A 14 -0.13 11.38 -8.04
N THR A 15 0.75 11.79 -8.96
CA THR A 15 0.74 13.14 -9.55
C THR A 15 -0.26 13.32 -10.70
N GLY A 16 -0.86 12.24 -11.20
CA GLY A 16 -1.82 12.26 -12.31
C GLY A 16 -3.16 11.63 -11.94
N SER A 17 -4.15 11.77 -12.83
CA SER A 17 -5.45 11.11 -12.68
C SER A 17 -5.30 9.59 -12.67
N VAL A 18 -5.98 8.95 -11.73
CA VAL A 18 -5.94 7.50 -11.51
C VAL A 18 -7.35 6.93 -11.43
N LEU A 19 -7.50 5.64 -11.69
CA LEU A 19 -8.73 4.92 -11.36
C LEU A 19 -8.81 4.71 -9.85
N LEU A 20 -9.96 5.04 -9.27
CA LEU A 20 -10.24 4.84 -7.85
C LEU A 20 -10.73 3.42 -7.58
N ALA A 21 -10.32 2.85 -6.46
CA ALA A 21 -10.60 1.48 -6.08
C ALA A 21 -11.82 1.32 -5.16
N GLY A 22 -12.34 0.09 -5.07
CA GLY A 22 -13.23 -0.33 -3.97
C GLY A 22 -14.74 -0.25 -4.22
N TYR A 23 -15.20 0.35 -5.34
CA TYR A 23 -16.63 0.31 -5.73
C TYR A 23 -16.84 -0.54 -6.99
N PRO A 24 -17.32 -1.79 -6.84
CA PRO A 24 -17.67 -2.66 -7.97
C PRO A 24 -18.61 -2.02 -8.99
N GLY A 25 -18.38 -2.26 -10.28
CA GLY A 25 -19.27 -1.85 -11.36
C GLY A 25 -19.32 -0.35 -11.65
N VAL A 26 -18.60 0.48 -10.88
CA VAL A 26 -18.58 1.94 -11.05
C VAL A 26 -17.18 2.38 -11.44
N ARG A 27 -17.01 2.81 -12.68
CA ARG A 27 -15.75 3.42 -13.13
C ARG A 27 -15.61 4.81 -12.53
N ARG A 28 -14.61 5.00 -11.67
CA ARG A 28 -14.31 6.28 -11.02
C ARG A 28 -12.88 6.70 -11.35
N VAL A 29 -12.72 7.91 -11.87
CA VAL A 29 -11.40 8.55 -12.11
C VAL A 29 -11.23 9.65 -11.07
N SER A 30 -10.04 9.82 -10.51
CA SER A 30 -9.75 10.91 -9.58
C SER A 30 -9.88 12.27 -10.26
N THR A 31 -10.53 13.21 -9.57
CA THR A 31 -10.72 14.60 -10.01
C THR A 31 -9.86 15.59 -9.22
N GLY A 32 -9.17 15.11 -8.19
CA GLY A 32 -8.32 15.91 -7.32
C GLY A 32 -7.83 15.10 -6.12
N VAL A 33 -7.15 15.79 -5.21
CA VAL A 33 -6.63 15.24 -3.95
C VAL A 33 -7.32 16.00 -2.81
N LEU A 34 -8.07 15.30 -1.97
CA LEU A 34 -8.66 15.88 -0.75
C LEU A 34 -7.63 15.90 0.36
N ASP A 35 -7.02 14.75 0.62
CA ASP A 35 -5.92 14.54 1.56
C ASP A 35 -4.81 13.73 0.86
N PRO A 36 -3.53 13.96 1.20
CA PRO A 36 -2.44 13.15 0.66
C PRO A 36 -2.57 11.70 1.10
N LEU A 37 -2.24 10.77 0.19
CA LEU A 37 -2.14 9.35 0.53
C LEU A 37 -0.79 9.10 1.16
N LEU A 38 -0.74 8.39 2.29
CA LEU A 38 0.50 8.13 3.00
C LEU A 38 0.84 6.64 3.01
N VAL A 39 2.14 6.37 3.13
CA VAL A 39 2.62 5.16 3.79
C VAL A 39 3.16 5.54 5.16
N SER A 40 2.65 4.88 6.19
CA SER A 40 3.15 4.98 7.56
C SER A 40 3.95 3.74 7.92
N ALA A 41 5.10 3.93 8.56
CA ALA A 41 6.03 2.88 8.93
C ALA A 41 6.34 2.92 10.42
N VAL A 42 6.34 1.74 11.06
CA VAL A 42 6.87 1.54 12.41
C VAL A 42 7.94 0.46 12.37
N HIS A 43 9.14 0.78 12.84
CA HIS A 43 10.22 -0.18 13.02
C HIS A 43 10.46 -0.40 14.52
N LEU A 44 10.25 -1.63 14.99
CA LEU A 44 10.55 -2.03 16.35
C LEU A 44 11.78 -2.94 16.35
N ARG A 45 12.81 -2.61 17.15
CA ARG A 45 14.06 -3.37 17.22
C ARG A 45 14.50 -3.62 18.66
N GLY A 46 14.96 -4.83 18.94
CA GLY A 46 15.52 -5.26 20.22
C GLY A 46 16.70 -6.22 20.03
N GLY A 47 17.13 -6.89 21.10
CA GLY A 47 18.29 -7.79 21.10
C GLY A 47 18.19 -9.01 20.17
N SER A 48 16.98 -9.40 19.74
CA SER A 48 16.72 -10.56 18.88
C SER A 48 16.38 -10.20 17.43
N GLY A 49 16.55 -8.93 17.04
CA GLY A 49 16.23 -8.42 15.70
C GLY A 49 15.14 -7.35 15.71
N GLY A 50 14.46 -7.17 14.57
CA GLY A 50 13.39 -6.18 14.46
C GLY A 50 12.28 -6.60 13.50
N ILE A 51 11.16 -5.89 13.60
CA ILE A 51 10.01 -5.97 12.70
C ILE A 51 9.70 -4.60 12.12
N ILE A 52 9.25 -4.56 10.87
CA ILE A 52 8.78 -3.34 10.21
C ILE A 52 7.33 -3.55 9.82
N LEU A 53 6.47 -2.61 10.21
CA LEU A 53 5.06 -2.57 9.83
C LEU A 53 4.85 -1.39 8.89
N LEU A 54 4.31 -1.63 7.70
CA LEU A 54 3.92 -0.60 6.74
C LEU A 54 2.40 -0.61 6.57
N SER A 55 1.77 0.56 6.70
CA SER A 55 0.36 0.78 6.41
C SER A 55 0.22 1.78 5.27
N LEU A 56 -0.38 1.35 4.16
CA LEU A 56 -0.52 2.14 2.94
C LEU A 56 -1.98 2.58 2.74
N ASP A 57 -2.18 3.84 2.37
CA ASP A 57 -3.50 4.42 2.07
C ASP A 57 -4.02 4.02 0.69
N VAL A 58 -4.28 2.72 0.54
CA VAL A 58 -4.83 2.11 -0.66
C VAL A 58 -5.93 1.13 -0.29
N TYR A 59 -6.75 0.74 -1.27
CA TYR A 59 -7.79 -0.27 -1.06
C TYR A 59 -7.18 -1.65 -0.83
N ALA A 60 -6.35 -2.11 -1.76
CA ALA A 60 -5.68 -3.41 -1.70
C ALA A 60 -4.40 -3.37 -2.52
N LEU A 61 -3.50 -4.32 -2.27
CA LEU A 61 -2.25 -4.49 -3.00
C LEU A 61 -2.24 -5.82 -3.73
N ASP A 62 -1.70 -5.82 -4.94
CA ASP A 62 -1.31 -7.06 -5.60
C ASP A 62 -0.27 -7.80 -4.73
N PRO A 63 -0.42 -9.12 -4.50
CA PRO A 63 0.54 -9.90 -3.72
C PRO A 63 1.98 -9.80 -4.23
N ALA A 64 2.20 -9.67 -5.54
CA ALA A 64 3.52 -9.50 -6.13
C ALA A 64 4.12 -8.11 -5.81
N ILE A 65 3.29 -7.07 -5.77
CA ILE A 65 3.72 -5.73 -5.32
C ILE A 65 4.10 -5.78 -3.84
N ALA A 66 3.27 -6.41 -3.00
CA ALA A 66 3.58 -6.57 -1.57
C ALA A 66 4.88 -7.34 -1.32
N ALA A 67 5.13 -8.41 -2.07
CA ALA A 67 6.39 -9.16 -2.03
C ALA A 67 7.59 -8.28 -2.43
N ARG A 68 7.47 -7.51 -3.52
CA ARG A 68 8.53 -6.60 -3.96
C ARG A 68 8.83 -5.51 -2.93
N ILE A 69 7.80 -4.98 -2.25
CA ILE A 69 7.98 -4.00 -1.17
C ILE A 69 8.78 -4.63 -0.02
N ARG A 70 8.42 -5.84 0.43
CA ARG A 70 9.14 -6.52 1.52
C ARG A 70 10.61 -6.78 1.18
N SER A 71 10.90 -7.28 -0.02
CA SER A 71 12.29 -7.52 -0.47
C SER A 71 13.10 -6.23 -0.48
N LYS A 72 12.59 -5.15 -1.09
CA LYS A 72 13.29 -3.85 -1.13
C LYS A 72 13.53 -3.25 0.25
N VAL A 73 12.55 -3.36 1.15
CA VAL A 73 12.69 -2.87 2.54
C VAL A 73 13.73 -3.72 3.29
N SER A 74 13.70 -5.04 3.11
CA SER A 74 14.69 -5.94 3.71
C SER A 74 16.11 -5.60 3.26
N GLU A 75 16.31 -5.35 1.97
CA GLU A 75 17.59 -4.93 1.40
C GLU A 75 18.06 -3.58 1.97
N ALA A 76 17.15 -2.60 2.09
CA ALA A 76 17.49 -1.26 2.56
C ALA A 76 17.75 -1.16 4.07
N THR A 77 17.11 -1.99 4.89
CA THR A 77 17.18 -1.87 6.36
C THR A 77 17.94 -2.99 7.06
N GLY A 78 18.23 -4.09 6.36
CA GLY A 78 18.79 -5.32 6.95
C GLY A 78 17.80 -6.11 7.82
N THR A 79 16.53 -5.70 7.87
CA THR A 79 15.46 -6.46 8.54
C THR A 79 15.09 -7.64 7.67
N ARG A 80 15.12 -8.88 8.20
CA ARG A 80 14.71 -10.08 7.44
C ARG A 80 13.34 -9.87 6.78
N GLU A 81 13.21 -10.24 5.51
CA GLU A 81 11.98 -10.06 4.73
C GLU A 81 10.71 -10.58 5.43
N LYS A 82 10.78 -11.75 6.07
CA LYS A 82 9.67 -12.34 6.83
C LYS A 82 9.22 -11.54 8.07
N CYS A 83 9.99 -10.53 8.45
CA CYS A 83 9.71 -9.60 9.54
C CYS A 83 9.25 -8.23 9.03
N VAL A 84 9.04 -8.08 7.71
CA VAL A 84 8.46 -6.88 7.10
C VAL A 84 7.00 -7.19 6.74
N PHE A 85 6.07 -6.42 7.32
CA PHE A 85 4.64 -6.55 7.09
C PHE A 85 4.15 -5.34 6.30
N VAL A 86 3.29 -5.60 5.31
CA VAL A 86 2.74 -4.56 4.42
C VAL A 86 1.23 -4.74 4.39
N GLY A 87 0.50 -3.71 4.79
CA GLY A 87 -0.96 -3.69 4.84
C GLY A 87 -1.55 -2.49 4.10
N ALA A 88 -2.79 -2.65 3.67
CA ALA A 88 -3.60 -1.60 3.07
C ALA A 88 -4.69 -1.16 4.05
N THR A 89 -5.02 0.12 4.11
CA THR A 89 -6.06 0.66 5.01
C THR A 89 -7.49 0.41 4.51
N ARG A 90 -7.66 -0.16 3.32
CA ARG A 90 -8.94 -0.31 2.62
C ARG A 90 -9.56 1.04 2.21
N ASN A 91 -8.73 2.01 1.83
CA ASN A 91 -9.20 3.30 1.32
C ASN A 91 -9.89 3.17 -0.06
N HIS A 92 -11.19 3.49 -0.15
CA HIS A 92 -12.00 3.47 -1.38
C HIS A 92 -11.85 4.75 -2.26
N SER A 93 -11.06 5.70 -1.81
CA SER A 93 -10.75 6.96 -2.52
C SER A 93 -9.31 7.02 -3.01
N GLY A 94 -8.55 5.92 -2.88
CA GLY A 94 -7.20 5.76 -3.40
C GLY A 94 -7.14 5.03 -4.75
N PRO A 95 -5.95 4.98 -5.39
CA PRO A 95 -5.74 4.31 -6.67
C PRO A 95 -5.98 2.79 -6.60
N VAL A 96 -6.33 2.22 -7.75
CA VAL A 96 -6.25 0.77 -7.97
C VAL A 96 -4.78 0.33 -7.97
N CYS A 97 -4.39 -0.44 -6.96
CA CYS A 97 -3.04 -1.00 -6.80
C CYS A 97 -2.99 -2.54 -6.83
N TYR A 98 -4.04 -3.16 -7.35
CA TYR A 98 -4.18 -4.61 -7.47
C TYR A 98 -4.69 -4.96 -8.86
N ARG A 99 -4.40 -6.18 -9.31
CA ARG A 99 -4.96 -6.68 -10.56
C ARG A 99 -6.47 -6.91 -10.36
N PRO A 100 -7.35 -6.30 -11.17
CA PRO A 100 -8.77 -6.57 -11.09
C PRO A 100 -8.99 -8.06 -11.31
N MET A 101 -9.75 -8.70 -10.41
CA MET A 101 -10.22 -10.07 -10.64
C MET A 101 -11.11 -10.04 -11.90
N SER A 102 -11.06 -11.07 -12.74
CA SER A 102 -11.76 -11.13 -14.04
C SER A 102 -13.27 -10.88 -13.97
N LEU A 103 -13.89 -10.93 -12.80
CA LEU A 103 -15.27 -10.48 -12.52
C LEU A 103 -15.53 -8.99 -12.80
N PHE A 104 -14.50 -8.19 -13.05
CA PHE A 104 -14.61 -6.76 -13.40
C PHE A 104 -14.37 -6.46 -14.89
N ASN A 105 -14.18 -7.48 -15.74
CA ASN A 105 -13.93 -7.29 -17.18
C ASN A 105 -15.20 -7.01 -18.01
N ASP A 106 -16.39 -7.15 -17.43
CA ASP A 106 -17.67 -6.88 -18.12
C ASP A 106 -18.24 -5.48 -17.80
N VAL A 107 -17.38 -4.46 -17.82
CA VAL A 107 -17.84 -3.11 -18.21
C VAL A 107 -17.37 -2.87 -19.62
N SER A 108 -18.04 -3.56 -20.54
CA SER A 108 -18.03 -3.24 -21.95
C SER A 108 -18.36 -1.76 -22.10
N CYS A 109 -17.45 -1.05 -22.75
CA CYS A 109 -17.71 0.22 -23.38
C CYS A 109 -18.96 0.09 -24.27
N ALA A 110 -20.09 0.63 -23.83
CA ALA A 110 -21.10 1.16 -24.72
C ALA A 110 -21.08 2.68 -24.50
N GLY A 111 -20.80 3.40 -25.59
CA GLY A 111 -20.63 4.85 -25.62
C GLY A 111 -21.88 5.65 -25.28
#